data_AF-A0A935JZZ4-F1
#
_entry.id   AF-A0A935JZZ4-F1
#
_cell.length_a   1.000
_cell.length_b   1.000
_cell.length_c   1.000
_cell.angle_alpha   90.00
_cell.angle_beta   90.00
_cell.angle_gamma   90.00
#
_symmetry.space_group_name_H-M   'P 1'
#
loop_
_entity.id
_entity.type
_entity.pdbx_description
1 polymer ?
#
loop_
_entity_poly.entity_id
_entity_poly.type
_entity_poly.pdbx_seq_one_letter_code
_entity_poly.pdbx_strand_id
1 'polypeptide(L)'
;MSLLWATKGAPGLKAKCLRKSWLINGWVIFFSNFDDTAAAIANLDLVICVDTSVAHLAAAMGKPVWMLAALRNSEWRWTDHGNGNAWYPNLRVFFQEKPDDWLGLIKNSVRPALANHVLSVGHGKLPWAKMLLEIDSSRKSAKDLDWDALAIDVARNGEASVFLDWCWRWLKEEGHYEQILALCSLCARESLSVSSALLDQLRVYALKLSGARDEAIAEWARMARSPQIKELSLSRRAYIEWGQACFENKSSQDAVEI
;
A
#
# COMPACT_ATOMS: atom_id res chain seq x y z
N MET A 1 -2.94 -16.03 2.28
CA MET A 1 -1.68 -15.34 2.00
C MET A 1 -1.28 -14.53 3.21
N SER A 2 -0.27 -15.02 3.92
CA SER A 2 0.33 -14.32 5.05
C SER A 2 1.68 -13.78 4.60
N LEU A 3 1.89 -12.47 4.70
CA LEU A 3 3.14 -11.79 4.34
C LEU A 3 3.86 -11.42 5.65
N LEU A 4 5.19 -11.52 5.71
CA LEU A 4 5.97 -11.02 6.85
C LEU A 4 7.00 -10.00 6.35
N TRP A 5 7.02 -8.83 6.98
CA TRP A 5 8.07 -7.83 6.89
C TRP A 5 8.65 -7.65 8.29
N ALA A 6 9.96 -7.86 8.48
CA ALA A 6 10.58 -7.83 9.81
C ALA A 6 11.67 -6.75 9.90
N THR A 7 11.57 -5.88 10.92
CA THR A 7 12.66 -5.02 11.40
C THR A 7 12.93 -5.29 12.89
N LYS A 8 14.18 -5.12 13.33
CA LYS A 8 14.71 -5.60 14.63
C LYS A 8 14.24 -4.71 15.80
N GLY A 9 13.64 -5.28 16.86
CA GLY A 9 13.20 -4.57 18.08
C GLY A 9 12.98 -5.51 19.30
N ALA A 10 13.14 -4.97 20.53
CA ALA A 10 13.42 -5.63 21.82
C ALA A 10 12.30 -6.53 22.44
N PRO A 11 12.61 -7.37 23.48
CA PRO A 11 11.97 -8.67 23.72
C PRO A 11 10.77 -8.69 24.70
N GLY A 12 9.85 -9.65 24.49
CA GLY A 12 9.12 -10.28 25.60
C GLY A 12 7.80 -11.01 25.28
N LEU A 13 7.81 -12.35 25.46
CA LEU A 13 6.71 -13.31 25.81
C LEU A 13 5.83 -13.99 24.72
N LYS A 14 6.03 -15.32 24.61
CA LYS A 14 5.12 -16.44 24.24
C LYS A 14 4.12 -16.22 23.08
N ALA A 15 4.48 -16.74 21.91
CA ALA A 15 3.58 -16.84 20.75
C ALA A 15 2.47 -17.89 20.94
N LYS A 16 1.22 -17.45 21.01
CA LYS A 16 0.04 -18.23 20.61
C LYS A 16 -0.35 -17.78 19.19
N CYS A 17 -0.77 -18.70 18.32
CA CYS A 17 -1.42 -18.33 17.05
C CYS A 17 -2.58 -17.37 17.33
N LEU A 18 -2.55 -16.16 16.76
CA LEU A 18 -3.55 -15.12 17.02
C LEU A 18 -4.08 -14.46 15.73
N ARG A 19 -5.24 -13.82 15.89
CA ARG A 19 -6.34 -13.60 14.92
C ARG A 19 -6.00 -12.80 13.66
N LYS A 20 -6.77 -13.08 12.60
CA LYS A 20 -6.77 -12.54 11.21
C LYS A 20 -6.72 -11.00 11.04
N SER A 21 -6.92 -10.18 12.06
CA SER A 21 -7.18 -8.73 11.91
C SER A 21 -5.96 -7.81 12.07
N TRP A 22 -4.75 -8.35 12.19
CA TRP A 22 -3.55 -7.55 12.47
C TRP A 22 -2.56 -7.62 11.30
N LEU A 23 -2.45 -6.52 10.55
CA LEU A 23 -1.36 -6.29 9.61
C LEU A 23 -0.02 -6.24 10.37
N ILE A 24 0.69 -7.38 10.40
CA ILE A 24 2.13 -7.68 10.20
C ILE A 24 3.21 -6.86 10.96
N ASN A 25 2.96 -5.69 11.53
CA ASN A 25 4.02 -4.80 12.03
C ASN A 25 4.43 -4.97 13.50
N GLY A 26 3.93 -5.99 14.22
CA GLY A 26 4.12 -6.11 15.67
C GLY A 26 4.58 -7.47 16.20
N TRP A 27 4.95 -8.42 15.34
CA TRP A 27 5.15 -9.82 15.76
C TRP A 27 6.59 -10.10 16.19
N VAL A 28 7.54 -9.41 15.57
CA VAL A 28 8.99 -9.66 15.71
C VAL A 28 9.50 -9.36 17.13
N ILE A 29 8.84 -8.46 17.86
CA ILE A 29 9.18 -8.12 19.26
C ILE A 29 8.97 -9.30 20.24
N PHE A 30 8.26 -10.35 19.82
CA PHE A 30 8.02 -11.56 20.61
C PHE A 30 9.00 -12.70 20.27
N PHE A 31 9.86 -12.54 19.26
CA PHE A 31 10.81 -13.58 18.86
C PHE A 31 12.05 -13.52 19.75
N SER A 32 12.33 -14.62 20.44
CA SER A 32 13.45 -14.73 21.37
C SER A 32 14.69 -15.32 20.70
N ASN A 33 14.52 -16.12 19.65
CA ASN A 33 15.62 -16.76 18.92
C ASN A 33 15.29 -16.98 17.43
N PHE A 34 16.23 -17.59 16.70
CA PHE A 34 16.07 -17.90 15.27
C PHE A 34 15.02 -18.99 15.01
N ASP A 35 14.75 -19.87 15.98
CA ASP A 35 13.73 -20.91 15.84
C ASP A 35 12.32 -20.28 15.79
N ASP A 36 12.06 -19.23 16.56
CA ASP A 36 10.80 -18.47 16.47
C ASP A 36 10.62 -17.85 15.07
N THR A 37 11.72 -17.34 14.51
CA THR A 37 11.73 -16.79 13.14
C THR A 37 11.46 -17.88 12.11
N ALA A 38 12.11 -19.04 12.24
CA ALA A 38 11.89 -20.20 11.37
C ALA A 38 10.44 -20.70 11.46
N ALA A 39 9.90 -20.81 12.68
CA ALA A 39 8.51 -21.22 12.91
C ALA A 39 7.51 -20.26 12.23
N ALA A 40 7.77 -18.95 12.28
CA ALA A 40 6.96 -17.98 11.54
C ALA A 40 7.08 -18.17 10.02
N ILE A 41 8.31 -18.26 9.50
CA ILE A 41 8.60 -18.51 8.08
C ILE A 41 7.92 -19.78 7.56
N ALA A 42 7.87 -20.84 8.37
CA ALA A 42 7.23 -22.11 8.02
C ALA A 42 5.74 -21.94 7.65
N ASN A 43 5.08 -20.90 8.16
CA ASN A 43 3.67 -20.59 7.92
C ASN A 43 3.44 -19.55 6.80
N LEU A 44 4.50 -19.10 6.12
CA LEU A 44 4.40 -18.14 5.01
C LEU A 44 4.38 -18.85 3.66
N ASP A 45 3.62 -18.26 2.74
CA ASP A 45 3.54 -18.67 1.33
C ASP A 45 4.69 -18.04 0.50
N LEU A 46 5.12 -16.84 0.89
CA LEU A 46 6.16 -16.04 0.24
C LEU A 46 6.83 -15.13 1.28
N VAL A 47 8.16 -15.03 1.23
CA VAL A 47 8.95 -14.08 2.03
C VAL A 47 9.50 -12.99 1.12
N ILE A 48 9.20 -11.73 1.42
CA ILE A 48 9.78 -10.57 0.72
C ILE A 48 10.63 -9.79 1.72
N CYS A 49 11.92 -9.63 1.46
CA CYS A 49 12.85 -8.98 2.39
C CYS A 49 14.04 -8.33 1.67
N VAL A 50 14.88 -7.60 2.40
CA VAL A 50 16.20 -7.16 1.92
C VAL A 50 17.29 -8.21 2.25
N ASP A 51 18.52 -8.02 1.78
CA ASP A 51 19.67 -8.90 2.07
C ASP A 51 19.93 -8.97 3.59
N THR A 52 19.41 -10.03 4.22
CA THR A 52 19.44 -10.25 5.67
C THR A 52 19.48 -11.74 5.99
N SER A 53 19.77 -12.09 7.25
CA SER A 53 19.72 -13.48 7.72
C SER A 53 18.35 -14.15 7.53
N VAL A 54 17.26 -13.37 7.46
CA VAL A 54 15.91 -13.90 7.18
C VAL A 54 15.81 -14.43 5.74
N ALA A 55 16.43 -13.75 4.77
CA ALA A 55 16.47 -14.21 3.38
C ALA A 55 17.14 -15.59 3.28
N HIS A 56 18.30 -15.72 3.93
CA HIS A 56 19.07 -16.97 3.98
C HIS A 56 18.30 -18.08 4.70
N LEU A 57 17.71 -17.79 5.86
CA LEU A 57 16.94 -18.78 6.62
C LEU A 57 15.73 -19.27 5.81
N ALA A 58 14.92 -18.35 5.27
CA ALA A 58 13.76 -18.72 4.47
C ALA A 58 14.14 -19.53 3.22
N ALA A 59 15.22 -19.12 2.57
CA ALA A 59 15.73 -19.82 1.40
C ALA A 59 16.25 -21.23 1.74
N ALA A 60 17.02 -21.38 2.82
CA ALA A 60 17.49 -22.67 3.31
C ALA A 60 16.34 -23.60 3.77
N MET A 61 15.24 -23.03 4.24
CA MET A 61 14.00 -23.76 4.56
C MET A 61 13.17 -24.14 3.32
N GLY A 62 13.62 -23.83 2.11
CA GLY A 62 12.92 -24.14 0.86
C GLY A 62 11.70 -23.28 0.58
N LYS A 63 11.51 -22.16 1.30
CA LYS A 63 10.39 -21.24 1.08
C LYS A 63 10.63 -20.33 -0.14
N PRO A 64 9.61 -19.96 -0.91
CA PRO A 64 9.78 -18.91 -1.94
C PRO A 64 10.27 -17.60 -1.29
N VAL A 65 11.37 -17.04 -1.80
CA VAL A 65 11.95 -15.78 -1.29
C VAL A 65 12.12 -14.79 -2.41
N TRP A 66 11.64 -13.57 -2.21
CA TRP A 66 11.91 -12.42 -3.06
C TRP A 66 12.78 -11.42 -2.29
N MET A 67 14.02 -11.28 -2.72
CA MET A 67 14.97 -10.40 -2.08
C MET A 67 15.09 -9.08 -2.85
N LEU A 68 14.93 -7.96 -2.17
CA LEU A 68 15.16 -6.62 -2.70
C LEU A 68 16.62 -6.23 -2.43
N ALA A 69 17.41 -6.11 -3.49
CA ALA A 69 18.82 -5.78 -3.42
C ALA A 69 19.05 -4.33 -3.91
N ALA A 70 20.02 -3.67 -3.27
CA ALA A 70 20.57 -2.41 -3.77
C ALA A 70 21.22 -2.61 -5.15
N LEU A 71 21.59 -1.52 -5.81
CA LEU A 71 22.10 -1.52 -7.19
C LEU A 71 23.09 -2.67 -7.46
N ARG A 72 22.90 -3.34 -8.61
CA ARG A 72 23.55 -4.57 -9.12
C ARG A 72 25.08 -4.68 -9.01
N ASN A 73 25.80 -3.63 -8.61
CA ASN A 73 27.26 -3.53 -8.73
C ASN A 73 28.04 -3.90 -7.45
N SER A 74 27.39 -4.14 -6.31
CA SER A 74 28.09 -4.36 -5.03
C SER A 74 28.13 -5.82 -4.53
N GLU A 75 27.22 -6.71 -4.94
CA GLU A 75 27.13 -8.06 -4.36
C GLU A 75 27.18 -9.20 -5.40
N TRP A 76 28.38 -9.74 -5.63
CA TRP A 76 28.66 -10.92 -6.47
C TRP A 76 27.87 -12.19 -6.10
N ARG A 77 27.40 -12.30 -4.85
CA ARG A 77 26.63 -13.46 -4.36
C ARG A 77 25.25 -13.56 -4.98
N TRP A 78 24.72 -12.42 -5.41
CA TRP A 78 23.34 -12.29 -5.89
C TRP A 78 23.25 -12.21 -7.41
N THR A 79 24.36 -12.38 -8.12
CA THR A 79 24.40 -12.36 -9.58
C THR A 79 23.41 -13.37 -10.16
N ASP A 80 22.61 -12.89 -11.12
CA ASP A 80 21.58 -13.69 -11.78
C ASP A 80 22.23 -14.67 -12.76
N HIS A 81 22.04 -15.97 -12.53
CA HIS A 81 22.53 -17.05 -13.40
C HIS A 81 21.46 -17.55 -14.38
N GLY A 82 20.41 -16.77 -14.63
CA GLY A 82 19.39 -17.05 -15.65
C GLY A 82 18.31 -18.04 -15.22
N ASN A 83 18.52 -18.81 -14.14
CA ASN A 83 17.59 -19.82 -13.60
C ASN A 83 17.39 -19.72 -12.07
N GLY A 84 17.66 -18.55 -11.47
CA GLY A 84 17.63 -18.35 -10.03
C GLY A 84 19.01 -18.06 -9.45
N ASN A 85 19.09 -17.91 -8.12
CA ASN A 85 20.35 -17.67 -7.44
C ASN A 85 21.14 -18.99 -7.26
N ALA A 86 22.46 -18.96 -7.47
CA ALA A 86 23.32 -20.15 -7.38
C ALA A 86 23.28 -20.84 -6.00
N TRP A 87 23.04 -20.09 -4.94
CA TRP A 87 22.99 -20.59 -3.57
C TRP A 87 21.58 -21.07 -3.18
N TYR A 88 20.56 -20.44 -3.76
CA TYR A 88 19.17 -20.65 -3.39
C TYR A 88 18.27 -20.65 -4.64
N PRO A 89 17.91 -21.82 -5.16
CA PRO A 89 17.07 -21.94 -6.36
C PRO A 89 15.67 -21.31 -6.20
N ASN A 90 15.17 -21.23 -4.97
CA ASN A 90 13.90 -20.66 -4.56
C ASN A 90 13.96 -19.15 -4.26
N LEU A 91 15.12 -18.51 -4.45
CA LEU A 91 15.32 -17.08 -4.22
C LEU A 91 15.35 -16.33 -5.54
N ARG A 92 14.45 -15.34 -5.66
CA ARG A 92 14.40 -14.36 -6.76
C ARG A 92 14.92 -13.02 -6.25
N VAL A 93 15.86 -12.41 -6.97
CA VAL A 93 16.40 -11.09 -6.62
C VAL A 93 15.76 -10.00 -7.47
N PHE A 94 15.41 -8.89 -6.84
CA PHE A 94 14.97 -7.65 -7.48
C PHE A 94 16.01 -6.57 -7.19
N PHE A 95 16.71 -6.11 -8.23
CA PHE A 95 17.75 -5.09 -8.10
C PHE A 95 17.19 -3.70 -8.36
N GLN A 96 17.58 -2.72 -7.55
CA GLN A 96 17.39 -1.32 -7.91
C GLN A 96 18.04 -1.00 -9.26
N GLU A 97 17.35 -0.25 -10.11
CA GLU A 97 17.91 0.28 -11.37
C GLU A 97 18.77 1.53 -11.13
N LYS A 98 18.39 2.33 -10.14
CA LYS A 98 19.08 3.56 -9.72
C LYS A 98 19.36 3.51 -8.22
N PRO A 99 20.51 3.99 -7.76
CA PRO A 99 20.78 4.13 -6.33
C PRO A 99 19.61 4.80 -5.60
N ASP A 100 19.23 4.24 -4.46
CA ASP A 100 18.18 4.75 -3.55
C ASP A 100 16.75 4.83 -4.12
N ASP A 101 16.52 4.42 -5.37
CA ASP A 101 15.19 4.36 -5.98
C ASP A 101 14.42 3.08 -5.60
N TRP A 102 14.12 2.94 -4.30
CA TRP A 102 13.31 1.83 -3.78
C TRP A 102 11.87 1.87 -4.28
N LEU A 103 11.31 3.07 -4.43
CA LEU A 103 9.95 3.24 -4.89
C LEU A 103 9.81 2.78 -6.35
N GLY A 104 10.76 3.14 -7.21
CA GLY A 104 10.83 2.66 -8.59
C GLY A 104 10.96 1.15 -8.68
N LEU A 105 11.83 0.53 -7.87
CA LEU A 105 11.96 -0.93 -7.79
C LEU A 105 10.63 -1.61 -7.43
N ILE A 106 9.96 -1.10 -6.39
CA ILE A 106 8.68 -1.63 -5.94
C ILE A 106 7.62 -1.45 -7.04
N LYS A 107 7.50 -0.25 -7.59
CA LYS A 107 6.51 0.13 -8.60
C LYS A 107 6.63 -0.71 -9.87
N ASN A 108 7.86 -0.80 -10.39
CA ASN A 108 8.13 -1.31 -11.73
C ASN A 108 8.39 -2.81 -11.77
N SER A 109 8.85 -3.41 -10.67
CA SER A 109 9.24 -4.83 -10.65
C SER A 109 8.50 -5.66 -9.61
N VAL A 110 8.52 -5.24 -8.34
CA VAL A 110 7.97 -6.07 -7.24
C VAL A 110 6.45 -6.14 -7.31
N ARG A 111 5.78 -5.01 -7.51
CA ARG A 111 4.33 -4.91 -7.62
C ARG A 111 3.74 -5.75 -8.75
N PRO A 112 4.17 -5.61 -10.02
CA PRO A 112 3.64 -6.44 -11.10
C PRO A 112 3.96 -7.92 -10.91
N ALA A 113 5.13 -8.26 -10.36
CA ALA A 113 5.45 -9.63 -10.01
C ALA A 113 4.49 -10.17 -8.93
N LEU A 114 4.27 -9.42 -7.85
CA LEU A 114 3.40 -9.82 -6.74
C LEU A 114 1.98 -10.00 -7.21
N ALA A 115 1.46 -9.06 -7.99
CA ALA A 115 0.13 -9.15 -8.56
C ALA A 115 -0.05 -10.41 -9.41
N ASN A 116 0.91 -10.73 -10.28
CA ASN A 116 0.90 -11.97 -11.05
C ASN A 116 0.95 -13.23 -10.18
N HIS A 117 1.75 -13.22 -9.12
CA HIS A 117 1.84 -14.33 -8.17
C HIS A 117 0.52 -14.54 -7.42
N VAL A 118 -0.12 -13.48 -6.91
CA VAL A 118 -1.43 -13.59 -6.24
C VAL A 118 -2.50 -14.10 -7.22
N LEU A 119 -2.50 -13.61 -8.45
CA LEU A 119 -3.44 -14.07 -9.47
C LEU A 119 -3.25 -15.55 -9.86
N SER A 120 -2.05 -16.11 -9.73
CA SER A 120 -1.78 -17.52 -10.08
C SER A 120 -2.11 -18.51 -8.96
N VAL A 121 -1.97 -18.13 -7.69
CA VAL A 121 -2.25 -19.00 -6.53
C VAL A 121 -3.72 -19.02 -6.12
N GLY A 122 -4.53 -18.12 -6.68
CA GLY A 122 -5.94 -17.95 -6.36
C GLY A 122 -6.18 -16.68 -5.55
N HIS A 123 -6.89 -15.73 -6.15
CA HIS A 123 -7.38 -14.54 -5.46
C HIS A 123 -8.65 -14.90 -4.67
N GLY A 124 -8.86 -14.22 -3.54
CA GLY A 124 -10.05 -14.42 -2.71
C GLY A 124 -11.35 -14.04 -3.42
N LYS A 125 -12.47 -14.07 -2.69
CA LYS A 125 -13.81 -13.80 -3.24
C LYS A 125 -14.10 -12.34 -3.60
N LEU A 126 -13.13 -11.41 -3.53
CA LEU A 126 -13.34 -9.99 -3.76
C LEU A 126 -13.13 -9.66 -5.26
N PRO A 127 -14.20 -9.46 -6.05
CA PRO A 127 -14.08 -9.24 -7.48
C PRO A 127 -13.30 -7.97 -7.81
N TRP A 128 -13.55 -6.88 -7.08
CA TRP A 128 -12.80 -5.63 -7.23
C TRP A 128 -11.29 -5.82 -7.01
N ALA A 129 -10.87 -6.59 -5.98
CA ALA A 129 -9.45 -6.79 -5.68
C ALA A 129 -8.72 -7.54 -6.80
N LYS A 130 -9.39 -8.53 -7.41
CA LYS A 130 -8.87 -9.21 -8.61
C LYS A 130 -8.63 -8.22 -9.75
N MET A 131 -9.59 -7.35 -10.01
CA MET A 131 -9.51 -6.34 -11.08
C MET A 131 -8.32 -5.40 -10.87
N LEU A 132 -8.07 -4.97 -9.63
CA LEU A 132 -6.92 -4.14 -9.28
C LEU A 132 -5.58 -4.87 -9.43
N LEU A 133 -5.53 -6.16 -9.07
CA LEU A 133 -4.36 -7.00 -9.31
C LEU A 133 -4.11 -7.22 -10.81
N GLU A 134 -5.15 -7.32 -11.63
CA GLU A 134 -5.04 -7.39 -13.10
C GLU A 134 -4.42 -6.11 -13.69
N ILE A 135 -4.71 -4.94 -13.12
CA ILE A 135 -4.05 -3.69 -13.49
C ILE A 135 -2.59 -3.68 -13.04
N ASP A 136 -2.32 -4.01 -11.78
CA ASP A 136 -0.95 -4.01 -11.24
C ASP A 136 -0.03 -5.00 -11.98
N SER A 137 -0.59 -6.10 -12.49
CA SER A 137 0.11 -7.08 -13.32
C SER A 137 0.17 -6.70 -14.81
N SER A 138 -0.34 -5.53 -15.19
CA SER A 138 -0.43 -5.03 -16.57
C SER A 138 -1.25 -5.93 -17.51
N ARG A 139 -2.13 -6.78 -16.97
CA ARG A 139 -3.09 -7.58 -17.75
C ARG A 139 -4.28 -6.77 -18.24
N LYS A 140 -4.61 -5.67 -17.53
CA LYS A 140 -5.66 -4.71 -17.87
C LYS A 140 -5.16 -3.28 -17.70
N SER A 141 -5.84 -2.35 -18.38
CA SER A 141 -5.64 -0.91 -18.20
C SER A 141 -6.68 -0.35 -17.24
N ALA A 142 -6.26 0.61 -16.40
CA ALA A 142 -7.19 1.37 -15.55
C ALA A 142 -8.22 2.19 -16.35
N LYS A 143 -7.90 2.53 -17.61
CA LYS A 143 -8.80 3.27 -18.51
C LYS A 143 -10.00 2.44 -18.97
N ASP A 144 -9.86 1.12 -18.95
CA ASP A 144 -10.89 0.19 -19.44
C ASP A 144 -11.81 -0.29 -18.30
N LEU A 145 -11.64 0.25 -17.09
CA LEU A 145 -12.47 -0.10 -15.95
C LEU A 145 -13.84 0.57 -16.02
N ASP A 146 -14.88 -0.22 -15.75
CA ASP A 146 -16.17 0.31 -15.35
C ASP A 146 -16.08 0.74 -13.87
N TRP A 147 -15.82 2.03 -13.67
CA TRP A 147 -15.66 2.64 -12.35
C TRP A 147 -16.94 2.62 -11.52
N ASP A 148 -18.10 2.64 -12.18
CA ASP A 148 -19.39 2.58 -11.51
C ASP A 148 -19.64 1.17 -10.96
N ALA A 149 -19.41 0.15 -11.79
CA ALA A 149 -19.49 -1.25 -11.36
C ALA A 149 -18.49 -1.55 -10.23
N LEU A 150 -17.27 -1.01 -10.31
CA LEU A 150 -16.24 -1.15 -9.29
C LEU A 150 -16.69 -0.56 -7.94
N ALA A 151 -17.22 0.65 -7.95
CA ALA A 151 -17.70 1.32 -6.74
C ALA A 151 -18.84 0.56 -6.06
N ILE A 152 -19.81 0.08 -6.85
CA ILE A 152 -20.93 -0.72 -6.38
C ILE A 152 -20.43 -2.04 -5.77
N ASP A 153 -19.46 -2.70 -6.41
CA ASP A 153 -18.88 -3.95 -5.91
C ASP A 153 -18.16 -3.74 -4.56
N VAL A 154 -17.37 -2.68 -4.42
CA VAL A 154 -16.69 -2.33 -3.16
C VAL A 154 -17.70 -2.06 -2.05
N ALA A 155 -18.77 -1.33 -2.35
CA ALA A 155 -19.83 -1.07 -1.38
C ALA A 155 -20.53 -2.34 -0.89
N ARG A 156 -20.80 -3.27 -1.80
CA ARG A 156 -21.54 -4.49 -1.50
C ARG A 156 -20.70 -5.55 -0.79
N ASN A 157 -19.42 -5.68 -1.16
CA ASN A 157 -18.57 -6.78 -0.72
C ASN A 157 -17.65 -6.43 0.45
N GLY A 158 -17.64 -5.17 0.93
CA GLY A 158 -16.85 -4.73 2.07
C GLY A 158 -15.37 -4.46 1.74
N GLU A 159 -14.61 -4.01 2.76
CA GLU A 159 -13.19 -3.59 2.70
C GLU A 159 -12.92 -2.22 2.05
N ALA A 160 -13.80 -1.25 2.31
CA ALA A 160 -13.68 0.11 1.80
C ALA A 160 -12.34 0.79 2.15
N SER A 161 -11.78 0.55 3.35
CA SER A 161 -10.48 1.13 3.74
C SER A 161 -9.34 0.70 2.81
N VAL A 162 -9.26 -0.58 2.47
CA VAL A 162 -8.24 -1.14 1.57
C VAL A 162 -8.40 -0.58 0.16
N PHE A 163 -9.65 -0.43 -0.30
CA PHE A 163 -9.94 0.18 -1.58
C PHE A 163 -9.55 1.67 -1.63
N LEU A 164 -9.81 2.42 -0.57
CA LEU A 164 -9.42 3.83 -0.48
C LEU A 164 -7.89 4.00 -0.45
N ASP A 165 -7.14 3.11 0.21
CA ASP A 165 -5.67 3.10 0.16
C ASP A 165 -5.17 2.91 -1.28
N TRP A 166 -5.87 2.09 -2.08
CA TRP A 166 -5.55 1.91 -3.50
C TRP A 166 -5.83 3.15 -4.33
N CYS A 167 -6.97 3.81 -4.10
CA CYS A 167 -7.34 5.07 -4.75
C CYS A 167 -6.30 6.16 -4.48
N TRP A 168 -5.82 6.25 -3.24
CA TRP A 168 -4.75 7.18 -2.86
C TRP A 168 -3.46 6.95 -3.64
N ARG A 169 -3.07 5.69 -3.78
CA ARG A 169 -1.88 5.31 -4.55
C ARG A 169 -2.03 5.74 -6.01
N TRP A 170 -3.18 5.50 -6.63
CA TRP A 170 -3.44 5.92 -8.01
C TRP A 170 -3.42 7.43 -8.21
N LEU A 171 -3.99 8.21 -7.29
CA LEU A 171 -3.87 9.68 -7.34
C LEU A 171 -2.42 10.13 -7.30
N LYS A 172 -1.60 9.55 -6.41
CA LYS A 172 -0.20 9.95 -6.23
C LYS A 172 0.71 9.50 -7.37
N GLU A 173 0.46 8.32 -7.92
CA GLU A 173 1.38 7.71 -8.89
C GLU A 173 1.00 7.91 -10.36
N GLU A 174 -0.29 8.05 -10.65
CA GLU A 174 -0.82 8.01 -12.02
C GLU A 174 -1.76 9.17 -12.36
N GLY A 175 -2.19 9.96 -11.36
CA GLY A 175 -2.97 11.16 -11.59
C GLY A 175 -4.41 10.91 -12.07
N HIS A 176 -5.01 9.77 -11.71
CA HIS A 176 -6.40 9.40 -12.07
C HIS A 176 -7.48 10.22 -11.33
N TYR A 177 -7.33 11.55 -11.27
CA TYR A 177 -8.22 12.40 -10.48
C TYR A 177 -9.66 12.42 -11.01
N GLU A 178 -9.87 12.36 -12.33
CA GLU A 178 -11.23 12.35 -12.92
C GLU A 178 -12.02 11.13 -12.47
N GLN A 179 -11.40 9.95 -12.53
CA GLN A 179 -11.98 8.68 -12.14
C GLN A 179 -12.29 8.65 -10.64
N ILE A 180 -11.38 9.18 -9.81
CA ILE A 180 -11.59 9.27 -8.36
C ILE A 180 -12.69 10.28 -8.01
N LEU A 181 -12.80 11.41 -8.70
CA LEU A 181 -13.90 12.37 -8.50
C LEU A 181 -15.26 11.77 -8.87
N ALA A 182 -15.34 11.02 -9.96
CA ALA A 182 -16.54 10.29 -10.36
C ALA A 182 -16.94 9.25 -9.31
N LEU A 183 -15.97 8.45 -8.84
CA LEU A 183 -16.13 7.49 -7.76
C LEU A 183 -16.65 8.14 -6.46
N CYS A 184 -16.04 9.24 -6.01
CA CYS A 184 -16.48 9.96 -4.81
C CYS A 184 -17.92 10.46 -4.95
N SER A 185 -18.27 10.95 -6.13
CA SER A 185 -19.63 11.43 -6.43
C SER A 185 -20.66 10.30 -6.42
N LEU A 186 -20.31 9.12 -6.95
CA LEU A 186 -21.17 7.93 -6.90
C LEU A 186 -21.37 7.44 -5.46
N CYS A 187 -20.30 7.33 -4.68
CA CYS A 187 -20.37 6.93 -3.27
C CYS A 187 -21.28 7.85 -2.44
N ALA A 188 -21.23 9.16 -2.71
CA ALA A 188 -22.10 10.14 -2.06
C ALA A 188 -23.58 9.99 -2.44
N ARG A 189 -23.89 9.72 -3.73
CA ARG A 189 -25.27 9.51 -4.20
C ARG A 189 -25.89 8.24 -3.64
N GLU A 190 -25.14 7.15 -3.64
CA GLU A 190 -25.63 5.81 -3.27
C GLU A 190 -25.58 5.57 -1.75
N SER A 191 -25.15 6.55 -0.94
CA SER A 191 -25.01 6.44 0.53
C SER A 191 -24.25 5.19 0.96
N LEU A 192 -23.18 4.85 0.22
CA LEU A 192 -22.38 3.65 0.45
C LEU A 192 -21.69 3.74 1.83
N SER A 193 -21.57 2.62 2.54
CA SER A 193 -21.02 2.54 3.92
C SER A 193 -19.50 2.76 4.02
N VAL A 194 -18.95 3.59 3.15
CA VAL A 194 -17.55 4.00 3.12
C VAL A 194 -17.34 5.09 4.17
N SER A 195 -16.24 5.06 4.93
CA SER A 195 -15.93 6.13 5.89
C SER A 195 -15.93 7.48 5.17
N SER A 196 -16.87 8.36 5.57
CA SER A 196 -17.06 9.67 4.95
C SER A 196 -15.78 10.51 4.98
N ALA A 197 -15.01 10.42 6.06
CA ALA A 197 -13.80 11.24 6.25
C ALA A 197 -12.68 10.89 5.26
N LEU A 198 -12.38 9.61 5.02
CA LEU A 198 -11.31 9.21 4.10
C LEU A 198 -11.67 9.47 2.64
N LEU A 199 -12.94 9.27 2.28
CA LEU A 199 -13.46 9.57 0.96
C LEU A 199 -13.45 11.08 0.66
N ASP A 200 -13.84 11.89 1.65
CA ASP A 200 -13.79 13.35 1.55
C ASP A 200 -12.34 13.85 1.37
N GLN A 201 -11.36 13.28 2.09
CA GLN A 201 -9.94 13.61 1.89
C GLN A 201 -9.44 13.25 0.48
N LEU A 202 -9.84 12.08 -0.03
CA LEU A 202 -9.53 11.66 -1.41
C LEU A 202 -10.09 12.65 -2.44
N ARG A 203 -11.35 13.05 -2.26
CA ARG A 203 -12.02 14.02 -3.13
C ARG A 203 -11.29 15.36 -3.15
N VAL A 204 -10.96 15.90 -1.97
CA VAL A 204 -10.22 17.17 -1.82
C VAL A 204 -8.87 17.11 -2.54
N TYR A 205 -8.14 16.00 -2.39
CA TYR A 205 -6.85 15.84 -3.07
C TYR A 205 -7.01 15.70 -4.60
N ALA A 206 -8.03 14.98 -5.06
CA ALA A 206 -8.33 14.88 -6.49
C ALA A 206 -8.71 16.23 -7.11
N LEU A 207 -9.51 17.05 -6.43
CA LEU A 207 -9.83 18.43 -6.86
C LEU A 207 -8.58 19.33 -6.93
N LYS A 208 -7.64 19.16 -5.99
CA LYS A 208 -6.36 19.86 -6.04
C LYS A 208 -5.56 19.48 -7.28
N LEU A 209 -5.50 18.18 -7.61
CA LEU A 209 -4.78 17.69 -8.79
C LEU A 209 -5.46 18.07 -10.12
N SER A 210 -6.78 18.23 -10.14
CA SER A 210 -7.50 18.70 -11.33
C SER A 210 -7.35 20.21 -11.60
N GLY A 211 -6.77 20.97 -10.65
CA GLY A 211 -6.65 22.42 -10.73
C GLY A 211 -7.87 23.18 -10.20
N ALA A 212 -8.91 22.49 -9.71
CA ALA A 212 -10.11 23.07 -9.10
C ALA A 212 -9.84 23.54 -7.67
N ARG A 213 -8.95 24.52 -7.51
CA ARG A 213 -8.42 24.98 -6.21
C ARG A 213 -9.52 25.47 -5.27
N ASP A 214 -10.44 26.29 -5.77
CA ASP A 214 -11.49 26.90 -4.95
C ASP A 214 -12.48 25.85 -4.42
N GLU A 215 -12.82 24.86 -5.26
CA GLU A 215 -13.65 23.71 -4.87
C GLU A 215 -12.94 22.86 -3.82
N ALA A 216 -11.64 22.63 -3.98
CA ALA A 216 -10.84 21.87 -3.02
C ALA A 216 -10.79 22.57 -1.65
N ILE A 217 -10.64 23.91 -1.62
CA ILE A 217 -10.67 24.71 -0.39
C ILE A 217 -12.05 24.67 0.25
N ALA A 218 -13.12 24.83 -0.54
CA ALA A 218 -14.49 24.80 -0.03
C ALA A 218 -14.82 23.45 0.61
N GLU A 219 -14.43 22.35 -0.03
CA GLU A 219 -14.66 20.99 0.46
C GLU A 219 -13.82 20.70 1.72
N TRP A 220 -12.55 21.14 1.74
CA TRP A 220 -11.73 21.06 2.95
C TRP A 220 -12.33 21.85 4.12
N ALA A 221 -12.82 23.07 3.87
CA ALA A 221 -13.45 23.89 4.90
C ALA A 221 -14.77 23.28 5.41
N ARG A 222 -15.54 22.64 4.53
CA ARG A 222 -16.73 21.86 4.92
C ARG A 222 -16.34 20.72 5.83
N MET A 223 -15.32 19.93 5.46
CA MET A 223 -14.81 18.85 6.29
C MET A 223 -14.37 19.38 7.65
N ALA A 224 -13.50 20.41 7.69
CA ALA A 224 -12.92 21.02 8.89
C ALA A 224 -13.96 21.38 9.97
N ARG A 225 -15.19 21.73 9.54
CA ARG A 225 -16.31 22.09 10.41
C ARG A 225 -17.20 20.92 10.81
N SER A 226 -16.97 19.72 10.27
CA SER A 226 -17.77 18.52 10.57
C SER A 226 -17.51 18.01 11.98
N PRO A 227 -18.54 17.70 12.79
CA PRO A 227 -18.39 17.06 14.10
C PRO A 227 -17.67 15.70 14.05
N GLN A 228 -17.63 15.07 12.88
CA GLN A 228 -16.99 13.76 12.63
C GLN A 228 -15.45 13.86 12.57
N ILE A 229 -14.88 15.07 12.49
CA ILE A 229 -13.41 15.30 12.54
C ILE A 229 -12.77 14.97 13.89
N LYS A 230 -13.56 14.62 14.91
CA LYS A 230 -13.01 14.05 16.14
C LYS A 230 -12.23 12.75 15.92
N GLU A 231 -12.46 12.04 14.81
CA GLU A 231 -11.50 11.04 14.37
C GLU A 231 -10.24 11.73 13.83
N LEU A 232 -9.12 11.49 14.51
CA LEU A 232 -7.72 11.84 14.20
C LEU A 232 -7.23 11.41 12.78
N SER A 233 -8.14 11.08 11.86
CA SER A 233 -7.91 10.65 10.48
C SER A 233 -7.55 11.79 9.55
N LEU A 234 -7.65 13.08 9.96
CA LEU A 234 -6.73 14.12 9.48
C LEU A 234 -5.33 13.75 9.96
N SER A 235 -4.82 12.66 9.40
CA SER A 235 -3.52 12.12 9.69
C SER A 235 -2.48 13.23 9.58
N ARG A 236 -1.33 13.06 10.24
CA ARG A 236 -0.15 13.92 10.08
C ARG A 236 0.13 14.27 8.60
N ARG A 237 -0.29 13.42 7.64
CA ARG A 237 -0.29 13.65 6.18
C ARG A 237 -1.16 14.83 5.72
N ALA A 238 -2.40 14.96 6.19
CA ALA A 238 -3.27 16.08 5.84
C ALA A 238 -2.72 17.42 6.38
N TYR A 239 -2.19 17.41 7.60
CA TYR A 239 -1.62 18.62 8.23
C TYR A 239 -0.34 19.10 7.53
N ILE A 240 0.56 18.20 7.14
CA ILE A 240 1.80 18.55 6.42
C ILE A 240 1.49 19.07 5.01
N GLU A 241 0.60 18.42 4.26
CA GLU A 241 0.33 18.78 2.87
C GLU A 241 -0.60 20.00 2.71
N TRP A 242 -1.45 20.31 3.70
CA TRP A 242 -2.42 21.43 3.63
C TRP A 242 -2.10 22.60 4.55
N GLY A 243 -1.43 22.38 5.70
CA GLY A 243 -1.01 23.47 6.58
C GLY A 243 -0.19 24.51 5.80
N GLN A 244 0.80 24.06 5.03
CA GLN A 244 1.62 24.95 4.20
C GLN A 244 0.82 25.69 3.12
N ALA A 245 -0.13 25.03 2.44
CA ALA A 245 -0.91 25.67 1.38
C ALA A 245 -1.85 26.79 1.90
N CYS A 246 -2.30 26.69 3.16
CA CYS A 246 -3.05 27.75 3.83
C CYS A 246 -2.15 28.87 4.38
N PHE A 247 -0.89 28.58 4.73
CA PHE A 247 0.08 29.56 5.22
C PHE A 247 0.77 30.35 4.09
N GLU A 248 1.08 29.72 2.97
CA GLU A 248 1.74 30.34 1.80
C GLU A 248 0.88 31.40 1.10
N ASN A 249 -0.42 31.48 1.44
CA ASN A 249 -1.37 32.41 0.84
C ASN A 249 -1.98 33.43 1.82
N LYS A 250 -1.55 33.46 3.09
CA LYS A 250 -1.86 34.60 3.95
C LYS A 250 -0.92 35.75 3.57
N SER A 251 -1.41 36.68 2.74
CA SER A 251 -1.06 38.07 3.00
C SER A 251 -1.36 38.32 4.48
N SER A 252 -0.45 38.99 5.16
CA SER A 252 -0.30 39.06 6.61
C SER A 252 -1.45 39.75 7.38
N GLN A 253 -2.67 39.79 6.84
CA GLN A 253 -3.81 40.53 7.42
C GLN A 253 -4.99 39.67 7.89
N ASP A 254 -5.20 38.44 7.38
CA ASP A 254 -6.38 37.63 7.74
C ASP A 254 -6.04 36.37 8.55
N ALA A 255 -5.11 36.49 9.51
CA ALA A 255 -4.94 35.48 10.53
C ALA A 255 -6.07 35.56 11.56
N VAL A 256 -7.24 35.01 11.22
CA VAL A 256 -8.22 34.60 12.23
C VAL A 256 -7.55 33.52 13.10
N GLU A 257 -7.46 33.82 14.39
CA GLU A 257 -6.99 32.93 15.45
C GLU A 257 -7.81 31.63 15.47
N ILE A 258 -7.11 30.49 15.44
CA ILE A 258 -7.54 29.19 15.94
C ILE A 258 -6.41 28.67 16.82
#